data_AF-A0A7W5JVI1-F1
#
_entry.id   AF-A0A7W5JVI1-F1
#
_cell.length_a   1.000
_cell.length_b   1.000
_cell.length_c   1.000
_cell.angle_alpha   90.00
_cell.angle_beta   90.00
_cell.angle_gamma   90.00
#
_symmetry.space_group_name_H-M   'P 1'
#
loop_
_entity.id
_entity.type
_entity.pdbx_description
1 polymer ?
#
loop_
_entity_poly.entity_id
_entity_poly.type
_entity_poly.pdbx_seq_one_letter_code
_entity_poly.pdbx_strand_id
1 'polypeptide(L)'
;MTKINRQQIVDEALALLDEVGLDGFSTRRLAQRLGVEQPTLYWHFKRKEDLLTAMAEATLAPHGAAALPEPGDDWQEWFLENYRSFRRVLLQHRDGARLHAGTFPSAEGLDRLLRKFAFLGDAGLPEQDAQMGMLAASRFTVGSALEEQSENDSQPSADLPPIDHDRAFEAGLRLLVGGLARTRPPG
;
A
#
# COMPACT_ATOMS: atom_id res chain seq x y z
N MET A 1 -18.65 -28.05 11.38
CA MET A 1 -18.62 -26.71 10.76
C MET A 1 -17.62 -25.87 11.53
N THR A 2 -16.44 -25.65 10.96
CA THR A 2 -15.43 -24.78 11.57
C THR A 2 -15.99 -23.36 11.59
N LYS A 3 -16.04 -22.74 12.77
CA LYS A 3 -16.57 -21.38 12.93
C LYS A 3 -15.72 -20.43 12.07
N ILE A 4 -16.35 -19.75 11.12
CA ILE A 4 -15.68 -18.74 10.31
C ILE A 4 -15.15 -17.63 11.22
N ASN A 5 -13.91 -17.22 11.00
CA ASN A 5 -13.27 -16.15 11.76
C ASN A 5 -13.01 -14.92 10.88
N ARG A 6 -12.63 -13.81 11.53
CA ARG A 6 -12.42 -12.52 10.85
C ARG A 6 -11.31 -12.59 9.80
N GLN A 7 -10.22 -13.31 10.05
CA GLN A 7 -9.11 -13.45 9.10
C GLN A 7 -9.56 -14.19 7.84
N GLN A 8 -10.26 -15.32 7.99
CA GLN A 8 -10.79 -16.09 6.85
C GLN A 8 -11.72 -15.26 5.97
N ILE A 9 -12.53 -14.39 6.57
CA ILE A 9 -13.41 -13.48 5.80
C ILE A 9 -12.58 -12.48 4.99
N VAL A 10 -11.50 -11.93 5.57
CA VAL A 10 -10.63 -10.98 4.87
C VAL A 10 -9.86 -11.66 3.74
N ASP A 11 -9.31 -12.85 3.97
CA ASP A 11 -8.58 -13.62 2.96
C ASP A 11 -9.49 -13.93 1.75
N GLU A 12 -10.72 -14.37 2.01
CA GLU A 12 -11.70 -14.66 0.95
C GLU A 12 -12.25 -13.40 0.28
N ALA A 13 -12.27 -12.27 1.00
CA ALA A 13 -12.63 -10.98 0.42
C ALA A 13 -11.55 -10.45 -0.52
N LEU A 14 -10.27 -10.62 -0.18
CA LEU A 14 -9.13 -10.30 -1.05
C LEU A 14 -9.09 -11.23 -2.28
N ALA A 15 -9.34 -12.53 -2.10
CA ALA A 15 -9.46 -13.44 -3.24
C ALA A 15 -10.62 -13.07 -4.17
N LEU A 16 -11.77 -12.67 -3.61
CA LEU A 16 -12.89 -12.16 -4.41
C LEU A 16 -12.52 -10.84 -5.10
N LEU A 17 -11.78 -9.95 -4.44
CA LEU A 17 -11.30 -8.70 -5.03
C LEU A 17 -10.45 -8.97 -6.27
N ASP A 18 -9.52 -9.93 -6.21
CA ASP A 18 -8.68 -10.30 -7.35
C ASP A 18 -9.50 -10.81 -8.55
N GLU A 19 -10.59 -11.53 -8.28
CA GLU A 19 -11.48 -12.06 -9.32
C GLU A 19 -12.34 -10.98 -10.00
N VAL A 20 -12.95 -10.08 -9.21
CA VAL A 20 -14.02 -9.20 -9.73
C VAL A 20 -13.73 -7.70 -9.65
N GLY A 21 -12.61 -7.29 -9.05
CA GLY A 21 -12.29 -5.90 -8.77
C GLY A 21 -13.22 -5.25 -7.75
N LEU A 22 -12.90 -4.04 -7.31
CA LEU A 22 -13.67 -3.26 -6.34
C LEU A 22 -15.09 -2.97 -6.83
N ASP A 23 -15.24 -2.68 -8.13
CA ASP A 23 -16.54 -2.33 -8.72
C ASP A 23 -17.47 -3.55 -8.80
N GLY A 24 -16.90 -4.75 -8.96
CA GLY A 24 -17.63 -6.02 -8.90
C GLY A 24 -17.85 -6.57 -7.48
N PHE A 25 -17.19 -5.99 -6.47
CA PHE A 25 -17.18 -6.52 -5.10
C PHE A 25 -18.45 -6.16 -4.31
N SER A 26 -19.03 -7.16 -3.62
CA SER A 26 -20.14 -6.96 -2.68
C SER A 26 -20.13 -7.98 -1.54
N THR A 27 -20.62 -7.58 -0.36
CA THR A 27 -20.79 -8.47 0.81
C THR A 27 -21.72 -9.65 0.52
N ARG A 28 -22.70 -9.47 -0.39
CA ARG A 28 -23.57 -10.56 -0.85
C ARG A 28 -22.79 -11.63 -1.64
N ARG A 29 -21.92 -11.22 -2.57
CA ARG A 29 -21.06 -12.16 -3.33
C ARG A 29 -20.08 -12.87 -2.40
N LEU A 30 -19.51 -12.14 -1.43
CA LEU A 30 -18.64 -12.72 -0.41
C LEU A 30 -19.37 -13.77 0.45
N ALA A 31 -20.59 -13.49 0.90
CA ALA A 31 -21.40 -14.43 1.68
C ALA A 31 -21.67 -15.73 0.90
N GLN A 32 -22.05 -15.60 -0.37
CA GLN A 32 -22.25 -16.73 -1.28
C GLN A 32 -20.98 -17.56 -1.45
N ARG A 33 -19.84 -16.90 -1.67
CA ARG A 33 -18.53 -17.55 -1.80
C ARG A 33 -18.15 -18.34 -0.55
N LEU A 34 -18.39 -17.76 0.62
CA LEU A 34 -18.12 -18.38 1.92
C LEU A 34 -19.13 -19.47 2.31
N GLY A 35 -20.24 -19.63 1.56
CA GLY A 35 -21.32 -20.54 1.91
C GLY A 35 -22.03 -20.18 3.22
N VAL A 36 -22.07 -18.89 3.57
CA VAL A 36 -22.72 -18.38 4.79
C VAL A 36 -23.83 -17.39 4.47
N GLU A 37 -24.76 -17.23 5.40
CA GLU A 37 -25.79 -16.20 5.32
C GLU A 37 -25.21 -14.81 5.63
N GLN A 38 -25.79 -13.75 5.05
CA GLN A 38 -25.33 -12.37 5.27
C GLN A 38 -25.25 -11.96 6.76
N PRO A 39 -26.20 -12.33 7.65
CA PRO A 39 -26.10 -12.02 9.07
C PRO A 39 -24.80 -12.52 9.70
N THR A 40 -24.24 -13.65 9.25
CA THR A 40 -22.95 -14.16 9.73
C THR A 40 -21.82 -13.18 9.41
N LEU A 41 -21.81 -12.55 8.22
CA LEU A 41 -20.82 -11.51 7.89
C LEU A 41 -21.01 -10.26 8.74
N TYR A 42 -22.26 -9.83 8.96
CA TYR A 42 -22.56 -8.64 9.77
C TYR A 42 -22.11 -8.75 11.23
N TRP A 43 -22.02 -9.96 11.78
CA TRP A 43 -21.43 -10.20 13.09
C TRP A 43 -19.94 -9.87 13.16
N HIS A 44 -19.20 -10.00 12.06
CA HIS A 44 -17.78 -9.69 12.00
C HIS A 44 -17.48 -8.27 11.49
N PHE A 45 -18.30 -7.79 10.54
CA PHE A 45 -18.14 -6.49 9.90
C PHE A 45 -19.51 -5.83 9.76
N LYS A 46 -19.78 -4.84 10.61
CA LYS A 46 -21.09 -4.19 10.65
C LYS A 46 -21.38 -3.40 9.38
N ARG A 47 -20.35 -2.86 8.74
CA ARG A 47 -20.43 -2.08 7.51
C ARG A 47 -19.44 -2.58 6.46
N LYS A 48 -19.74 -2.36 5.18
CA LYS A 48 -18.84 -2.72 4.06
C LYS A 48 -17.49 -2.02 4.22
N GLU A 49 -17.50 -0.78 4.67
CA GLU A 49 -16.32 0.04 4.89
C GLU A 49 -15.40 -0.59 5.95
N ASP A 50 -15.96 -1.19 7.01
CA ASP A 50 -15.15 -1.85 8.05
C ASP A 50 -14.41 -3.09 7.49
N LEU A 51 -15.00 -3.76 6.49
CA LEU A 51 -14.37 -4.88 5.78
C LEU A 51 -13.30 -4.37 4.81
N LEU A 52 -13.60 -3.33 4.03
CA LEU A 52 -12.62 -2.73 3.12
C LEU A 52 -11.39 -2.21 3.86
N THR A 53 -11.57 -1.56 5.02
CA THR A 53 -10.45 -1.14 5.87
C THR A 53 -9.61 -2.33 6.33
N ALA A 54 -10.25 -3.42 6.78
CA ALA A 54 -9.52 -4.62 7.19
C ALA A 54 -8.79 -5.31 6.03
N MET A 55 -9.37 -5.29 4.83
CA MET A 55 -8.70 -5.77 3.62
C MET A 55 -7.47 -4.90 3.31
N ALA A 56 -7.59 -3.57 3.37
CA ALA A 56 -6.46 -2.66 3.16
C ALA A 56 -5.34 -2.87 4.19
N GLU A 57 -5.69 -3.05 5.47
CA GLU A 57 -4.75 -3.38 6.54
C GLU A 57 -4.03 -4.71 6.27
N ALA A 58 -4.77 -5.74 5.86
CA ALA A 58 -4.20 -7.05 5.53
C ALA A 58 -3.25 -6.99 4.33
N THR A 59 -3.61 -6.26 3.27
CA THR A 59 -2.74 -6.02 2.11
C THR A 59 -1.43 -5.34 2.53
N LEU A 60 -1.48 -4.37 3.45
CA LEU A 60 -0.28 -3.67 3.91
C LEU A 60 0.50 -4.38 5.01
N ALA A 61 -0.05 -5.44 5.62
CA ALA A 61 0.58 -6.14 6.74
C ALA A 61 2.02 -6.59 6.44
N PRO A 62 2.37 -7.13 5.25
CA PRO A 62 3.76 -7.49 4.94
C PRO A 62 4.70 -6.29 4.93
N HIS A 63 4.26 -5.13 4.43
CA HIS A 63 5.05 -3.89 4.47
C HIS A 63 5.15 -3.35 5.91
N GLY A 64 4.06 -3.41 6.67
CA GLY A 64 4.00 -3.05 8.08
C GLY A 64 4.84 -3.97 8.97
N ALA A 65 5.15 -5.20 8.55
CA ALA A 65 5.98 -6.14 9.29
C ALA A 65 7.47 -6.09 8.91
N ALA A 66 7.84 -5.38 7.84
CA ALA A 66 9.23 -5.25 7.40
C ALA A 66 10.12 -4.67 8.52
N ALA A 67 11.41 -5.01 8.55
CA ALA A 67 12.32 -4.43 9.54
C ALA A 67 12.34 -2.90 9.43
N LEU A 68 12.35 -2.22 10.58
CA LEU A 68 12.61 -0.78 10.62
C LEU A 68 14.11 -0.53 10.40
N PRO A 69 14.50 0.65 9.88
CA PRO A 69 15.91 0.97 9.69
C PRO A 69 16.65 1.00 11.02
N GLU A 70 17.90 0.57 11.00
CA GLU A 70 18.82 0.61 12.13
C GLU A 70 19.80 1.79 12.01
N PRO A 71 20.32 2.33 13.13
CA PRO A 71 21.35 3.35 13.09
C PRO A 71 22.57 2.88 12.29
N GLY A 72 22.96 3.65 11.28
CA GLY A 72 24.09 3.35 10.39
C GLY A 72 23.70 2.75 9.04
N ASP A 73 22.44 2.39 8.83
CA ASP A 73 21.92 2.04 7.50
C ASP A 73 22.08 3.20 6.51
N ASP A 74 22.30 2.88 5.23
CA ASP A 74 22.23 3.87 4.16
C ASP A 74 20.77 4.33 3.99
N TRP A 75 20.50 5.56 4.43
CA TRP A 75 19.16 6.12 4.37
C TRP A 75 18.60 6.18 2.95
N GLN A 76 19.43 6.33 1.92
CA GLN A 76 18.98 6.40 0.53
C GLN A 76 18.49 5.03 0.07
N GLU A 77 19.29 3.99 0.27
CA GLU A 77 18.91 2.64 -0.12
C GLU A 77 17.72 2.13 0.70
N TRP A 78 17.70 2.42 2.01
CA TRP A 78 16.57 2.09 2.86
C TRP A 78 15.28 2.78 2.37
N PHE A 79 15.35 4.08 2.03
CA PHE A 79 14.20 4.82 1.52
C PHE A 79 13.69 4.19 0.22
N LEU A 80 14.59 3.85 -0.71
CA LEU A 80 14.23 3.17 -1.95
C LEU A 80 13.52 1.85 -1.66
N GLU A 81 14.08 0.96 -0.84
CA GLU A 81 13.47 -0.34 -0.53
C GLU A 81 12.15 -0.21 0.23
N ASN A 82 12.01 0.78 1.12
CA ASN A 82 10.75 1.05 1.81
C ASN A 82 9.61 1.30 0.80
N TYR A 83 9.84 2.11 -0.23
CA TYR A 83 8.81 2.41 -1.24
C TYR A 83 8.67 1.33 -2.31
N ARG A 84 9.73 0.55 -2.62
CA ARG A 84 9.61 -0.68 -3.43
C ARG A 84 8.72 -1.71 -2.74
N SER A 85 8.96 -1.95 -1.45
CA SER A 85 8.14 -2.83 -0.62
C SER A 85 6.69 -2.35 -0.58
N PHE A 86 6.47 -1.04 -0.41
CA PHE A 86 5.14 -0.46 -0.43
C PHE A 86 4.44 -0.64 -1.78
N ARG A 87 5.12 -0.36 -2.90
CA ARG A 87 4.55 -0.60 -4.24
C ARG A 87 4.20 -2.08 -4.43
N ARG A 88 5.09 -2.98 -4.03
CA ARG A 88 4.89 -4.43 -4.15
C ARG A 88 3.60 -4.87 -3.48
N VAL A 89 3.31 -4.40 -2.27
CA VAL A 89 2.07 -4.77 -1.56
C VAL A 89 0.82 -4.13 -2.18
N LEU A 90 0.90 -2.91 -2.71
CA LEU A 90 -0.24 -2.29 -3.41
C LEU A 90 -0.63 -3.05 -4.69
N LEU A 91 0.36 -3.62 -5.38
CA LEU A 91 0.18 -4.36 -6.63
C LEU A 91 -0.10 -5.86 -6.42
N GLN A 92 -0.06 -6.37 -5.19
CA GLN A 92 -0.33 -7.78 -4.89
C GLN A 92 -1.78 -8.19 -5.20
N HIS A 93 -2.71 -7.25 -5.08
CA HIS A 93 -4.13 -7.49 -5.31
C HIS A 93 -4.68 -6.53 -6.36
N ARG A 94 -5.66 -7.00 -7.14
CA ARG A 94 -6.41 -6.15 -8.08
C ARG A 94 -7.05 -4.99 -7.32
N ASP A 95 -6.98 -3.78 -7.87
CA ASP A 95 -7.43 -2.55 -7.22
C ASP A 95 -6.81 -2.29 -5.82
N GLY A 96 -5.68 -2.94 -5.47
CA GLY A 96 -5.05 -2.79 -4.16
C GLY A 96 -4.65 -1.34 -3.84
N ALA A 97 -4.24 -0.56 -4.84
CA ALA A 97 -3.94 0.87 -4.67
C ALA A 97 -5.21 1.68 -4.40
N ARG A 98 -6.33 1.37 -5.08
CA ARG A 98 -7.64 2.00 -4.81
C ARG A 98 -8.18 1.63 -3.44
N LEU A 99 -7.99 0.39 -3.01
CA LEU A 99 -8.38 -0.11 -1.69
C LEU A 99 -7.60 0.62 -0.58
N HIS A 100 -6.32 0.90 -0.80
CA HIS A 100 -5.49 1.67 0.12
C HIS A 100 -5.84 3.17 0.14
N ALA A 101 -6.23 3.75 -1.01
CA ALA A 101 -6.47 5.18 -1.12
C ALA A 101 -7.51 5.69 -0.10
N GLY A 102 -7.15 6.71 0.67
CA GLY A 102 -8.02 7.28 1.71
C GLY A 102 -8.01 6.56 3.05
N THR A 103 -7.17 5.54 3.21
CA THR A 103 -6.90 4.94 4.53
C THR A 103 -5.97 5.82 5.36
N PHE A 104 -6.12 5.73 6.68
CA PHE A 104 -5.22 6.36 7.65
C PHE A 104 -4.42 5.29 8.38
N PRO A 105 -3.15 5.55 8.74
CA PRO A 105 -2.38 4.62 9.55
C PRO A 105 -3.11 4.31 10.87
N SER A 106 -3.04 3.04 11.28
CA SER A 106 -3.38 2.66 12.65
C SER A 106 -2.41 3.32 13.65
N ALA A 107 -2.71 3.25 14.95
CA ALA A 107 -1.80 3.75 15.98
C ALA A 107 -0.40 3.11 15.90
N GLU A 108 -0.33 1.82 15.60
CA GLU A 108 0.93 1.11 15.36
C GLU A 108 1.62 1.62 14.08
N GLY A 109 0.86 1.81 12.99
CA GLY A 109 1.39 2.39 11.76
C GLY A 109 1.98 3.80 11.97
N LEU A 110 1.37 4.60 12.85
CA LEU A 110 1.87 5.91 13.23
C LEU A 110 3.19 5.82 14.02
N ASP A 111 3.29 4.94 15.03
CA ASP A 111 4.55 4.73 15.77
C ASP A 111 5.69 4.34 14.83
N ARG A 112 5.42 3.43 13.89
CA ARG A 112 6.39 3.01 12.89
C ARG A 112 6.80 4.16 11.97
N LEU A 113 5.85 5.02 11.57
CA LEU A 113 6.15 6.20 10.76
C LEU A 113 7.05 7.20 11.51
N LEU A 114 6.77 7.43 12.79
CA LEU A 114 7.60 8.31 13.63
C LEU A 114 9.04 7.78 13.78
N ARG A 115 9.22 6.46 13.91
CA ARG A 115 10.56 5.84 13.92
C ARG A 115 11.31 6.02 12.61
N LYS A 116 10.61 5.95 11.47
CA LYS A 116 11.18 6.24 10.14
C LYS A 116 11.62 7.70 10.03
N PHE A 117 10.83 8.64 10.54
CA PHE A 117 11.24 10.05 10.60
C PHE A 117 12.47 10.28 11.48
N ALA A 118 12.51 9.65 12.66
CA ALA A 118 13.66 9.73 13.55
C ALA A 118 14.94 9.23 12.86
N PHE A 119 14.88 8.07 12.20
CA PHE A 119 16.00 7.53 11.43
C PHE A 119 16.51 8.49 10.35
N LEU A 120 15.61 9.10 9.57
CA LEU A 120 16.00 10.08 8.55
C LEU A 120 16.62 11.34 9.19
N GLY A 121 16.10 11.77 10.33
CA GLY A 121 16.68 12.86 11.12
C GLY A 121 18.10 12.56 11.60
N ASP A 122 18.33 11.34 12.13
CA ASP A 122 19.65 10.87 12.57
C ASP A 122 20.64 10.74 11.39
N ALA A 123 20.12 10.46 10.19
CA ALA A 123 20.90 10.50 8.94
C ALA A 123 21.25 11.93 8.47
N GLY A 124 20.78 12.96 9.18
CA GLY A 124 21.09 14.37 8.95
C GLY A 124 20.09 15.11 8.05
N LEU A 125 18.94 14.52 7.74
CA LEU A 125 17.90 15.22 6.98
C LEU A 125 17.14 16.20 7.91
N PRO A 126 16.82 17.42 7.44
CA PRO A 126 15.90 18.29 8.17
C PRO A 126 14.55 17.60 8.38
N GLU A 127 13.98 17.74 9.58
CA GLU A 127 12.74 17.05 9.96
C GLU A 127 11.60 17.29 8.96
N GLN A 128 11.39 18.54 8.56
CA GLN A 128 10.34 18.90 7.61
C GLN A 128 10.56 18.24 6.24
N ASP A 129 11.80 18.16 5.77
CA ASP A 129 12.12 17.55 4.49
C ASP A 129 11.97 16.03 4.52
N ALA A 130 12.36 15.38 5.64
CA ALA A 130 12.14 13.96 5.83
C ALA A 130 10.63 13.62 5.79
N GLN A 131 9.81 14.40 6.50
CA GLN A 131 8.35 14.23 6.50
C GLN A 131 7.75 14.46 5.11
N MET A 132 8.12 15.55 4.44
CA MET A 132 7.59 15.88 3.11
C MET A 132 8.08 14.91 2.03
N GLY A 133 9.33 14.48 2.10
CA GLY A 133 9.92 13.48 1.21
C GLY A 133 9.18 12.14 1.32
N MET A 134 8.93 11.67 2.53
CA MET A 134 8.15 10.45 2.75
C MET A 134 6.68 10.59 2.30
N LEU A 135 6.04 11.73 2.57
CA LEU A 135 4.68 11.98 2.11
C LEU A 135 4.59 12.02 0.57
N ALA A 136 5.55 12.68 -0.07
CA ALA A 136 5.65 12.78 -1.53
C ALA A 136 5.88 11.40 -2.16
N ALA A 137 6.82 10.62 -1.64
CA ALA A 137 7.09 9.25 -2.12
C ALA A 137 5.90 8.30 -1.91
N SER A 138 5.15 8.45 -0.81
CA SER A 138 3.91 7.69 -0.58
C SER A 138 2.87 8.01 -1.64
N ARG A 139 2.58 9.30 -1.85
CA ARG A 139 1.60 9.74 -2.88
C ARG A 139 2.02 9.36 -4.29
N PHE A 140 3.30 9.49 -4.61
CA PHE A 140 3.86 9.04 -5.88
C PHE A 140 3.66 7.54 -6.08
N THR A 141 3.95 6.73 -5.05
CA THR A 141 3.81 5.27 -5.11
C THR A 141 2.37 4.84 -5.31
N VAL A 142 1.43 5.45 -4.56
CA VAL A 142 0.01 5.18 -4.73
C VAL A 142 -0.48 5.60 -6.11
N GLY A 143 -0.11 6.80 -6.58
CA GLY A 143 -0.49 7.28 -7.91
C GLY A 143 0.06 6.40 -9.03
N SER A 144 1.33 6.02 -8.96
CA SER A 144 1.96 5.10 -9.92
C SER A 144 1.25 3.75 -9.97
N ALA A 145 0.89 3.19 -8.81
CA ALA A 145 0.19 1.91 -8.74
C ALA A 145 -1.27 2.01 -9.23
N LEU A 146 -1.94 3.14 -8.98
CA LEU A 146 -3.29 3.40 -9.49
C LEU A 146 -3.33 3.41 -11.03
N GLU A 147 -2.41 4.14 -11.67
CA GLU A 147 -2.33 4.21 -13.12
C GLU A 147 -2.00 2.84 -13.73
N GLU A 148 -1.01 2.13 -13.18
CA GLU A 148 -0.65 0.78 -13.62
C GLU A 148 -1.81 -0.22 -13.50
N GLN A 149 -2.55 -0.20 -12.39
CA GLN A 149 -3.73 -1.06 -12.22
C GLN A 149 -4.86 -0.68 -13.19
N SER A 150 -5.08 0.62 -13.42
CA SER A 150 -6.08 1.12 -14.36
C SER A 150 -5.76 0.75 -15.81
N GLU A 151 -4.48 0.83 -16.21
CA GLU A 151 -4.00 0.44 -17.53
C GLU A 151 -4.13 -1.07 -17.76
N ASN A 152 -3.82 -1.89 -16.75
CA ASN A 152 -3.98 -3.35 -16.82
C ASN A 152 -5.43 -3.80 -16.93
N ASP A 153 -6.37 -3.07 -16.32
CA ASP A 153 -7.81 -3.31 -16.44
C ASP A 153 -8.38 -2.79 -17.77
N SER A 154 -7.67 -1.88 -18.45
CA SER A 154 -8.06 -1.30 -19.73
C SER A 154 -7.47 -2.09 -20.92
N GLN A 155 -8.10 -2.00 -22.09
CA GLN A 155 -7.48 -2.54 -23.31
C GLN A 155 -6.31 -1.61 -23.72
N PRO A 156 -5.10 -2.14 -23.99
CA PRO A 156 -3.97 -1.32 -24.42
C PRO A 156 -4.34 -0.55 -25.69
N SER A 157 -4.04 0.75 -25.71
CA SER A 157 -4.08 1.52 -26.96
C SER A 157 -3.05 0.94 -27.93
N ALA A 158 -3.48 0.52 -29.12
CA ALA A 158 -2.61 -0.11 -30.11
C ALA A 158 -1.48 0.81 -30.63
N ASP A 159 -1.59 2.12 -30.40
CA ASP A 159 -0.73 3.14 -30.97
C ASP A 159 0.42 3.61 -30.04
N LEU A 160 0.42 3.19 -28.77
CA LEU A 160 1.46 3.56 -27.81
C LEU A 160 2.34 2.35 -27.46
N PRO A 161 3.67 2.54 -27.34
CA PRO A 161 4.53 1.48 -26.82
C PRO A 161 4.13 1.14 -25.38
N PRO A 162 4.24 -0.13 -24.96
CA PRO A 162 3.95 -0.52 -23.59
C PRO A 162 4.87 0.22 -22.61
N ILE A 163 4.29 0.70 -21.50
CA ILE A 163 5.04 1.38 -20.45
C ILE A 163 5.72 0.32 -19.58
N ASP A 164 7.03 0.47 -19.39
CA ASP A 164 7.77 -0.28 -18.36
C ASP A 164 7.53 0.41 -17.01
N HIS A 165 6.45 0.00 -16.33
CA HIS A 165 6.02 0.60 -15.07
C HIS A 165 7.06 0.48 -13.96
N ASP A 166 7.80 -0.63 -13.91
CA ASP A 166 8.87 -0.82 -12.93
C ASP A 166 10.00 0.19 -13.16
N ARG A 167 10.43 0.36 -14.41
CA ARG A 167 11.47 1.34 -14.73
C ARG A 167 11.01 2.77 -14.53
N ALA A 168 9.75 3.08 -14.87
CA ALA A 168 9.16 4.40 -14.65
C ALA A 168 9.08 4.74 -13.15
N PHE A 169 8.63 3.78 -12.34
CA PHE A 169 8.57 3.91 -10.88
C PHE A 169 9.97 4.12 -10.27
N GLU A 170 10.93 3.29 -10.64
CA GLU A 170 12.31 3.40 -10.16
C GLU A 170 12.96 4.74 -10.53
N ALA A 171 12.71 5.24 -11.74
CA ALA A 171 13.20 6.54 -12.16
C ALA A 171 12.60 7.68 -11.32
N GLY A 172 11.28 7.69 -11.12
CA GLY A 172 10.60 8.70 -10.29
C GLY A 172 11.04 8.66 -8.83
N LEU A 173 11.17 7.46 -8.26
CA LEU A 173 11.60 7.28 -6.87
C LEU A 173 13.05 7.76 -6.66
N ARG A 174 13.97 7.47 -7.58
CA ARG A 174 15.35 7.99 -7.53
C ARG A 174 15.42 9.50 -7.67
N LEU A 175 14.54 10.11 -8.47
CA LEU A 175 14.46 11.58 -8.56
C LEU A 175 14.03 12.20 -7.22
N LEU A 176 13.06 11.60 -6.53
CA LEU A 176 12.64 12.04 -5.20
C LEU A 176 13.76 11.94 -4.17
N VAL A 177 14.45 10.78 -4.11
CA VAL A 177 15.59 10.57 -3.19
C VAL A 177 16.75 11.52 -3.52
N GLY A 178 17.05 11.73 -4.80
CA GLY A 178 18.09 12.67 -5.24
C GLY A 178 17.76 14.13 -4.92
N GLY A 179 16.48 14.51 -4.99
CA GLY A 179 16.01 15.82 -4.54
C GLY A 179 16.14 16.00 -3.03
N LEU A 180 15.71 14.98 -2.27
CA LEU A 180 15.79 14.97 -0.80
C LEU A 180 17.25 15.02 -0.31
N ALA A 181 18.16 14.32 -0.97
CA ALA A 181 19.59 14.33 -0.62
C ALA A 181 20.23 15.73 -0.71
N ARG A 182 19.68 16.62 -1.55
CA ARG A 182 20.18 18.00 -1.70
C ARG A 182 19.72 18.94 -0.60
N THR A 183 18.72 18.57 0.20
CA THR A 183 18.24 19.40 1.31
C THR A 183 19.06 19.19 2.58
N ARG A 184 19.86 18.12 2.63
CA ARG A 184 20.79 17.84 3.72
C ARG A 184 21.84 18.97 3.81
N PRO A 185 22.03 19.59 4.98
CA PRO A 185 23.05 20.61 5.16
C PRO A 185 24.46 20.02 4.94
N PRO A 186 25.42 20.82 4.44
CA PRO A 186 26.81 20.38 4.37
C PRO A 186 27.31 20.06 5.79
N GLY A 187 27.95 18.90 5.92
CA GLY A 187 28.55 18.43 7.17
C GLY A 187 29.81 19.18 7.56
#